data_AF-A9GTB4-F1
#
_entry.id   AF-A9GTB4-F1
#
_cell.length_a   1.000
_cell.length_b   1.000
_cell.length_c   1.000
_cell.angle_alpha   90.00
_cell.angle_beta   90.00
_cell.angle_gamma   90.00
#
_symmetry.space_group_name_H-M   'P 1'
#
loop_
_entity.id
_entity.type
_entity.pdbx_description
1 polymer ?
#
loop_
_entity_poly.entity_id
_entity_poly.type
_entity_poly.pdbx_seq_one_letter_code
_entity_poly.pdbx_strand_id
1 'polypeptide(L)'
;MKALRACGPAEALASTLTRVRSWRTPMFNLIHHRVSLLSLLGVLAAPALACEAPREGGLAGDLAQAELDVEDDVGALAAAEVAVADYFIATRPDYRRCAAPMCGGHFVARVNTSVARCADGTWQEECHMFELDLSGLGLDRSTEAKAREAFGAGQALVRGGLKQIVLGDLRSRPADVLVASEIWLGATGNAPKGHFSRVDSSGIVCVTYPCPSFSEHSLNTNLSGSLDGVDLSASGATAKQVEGGMTALSTTGLLIAGQHAIITGPAGSMNRLDAAEFYLRLK
;
A
#
# COMPACT_ATOMS: atom_id res chain seq x y z
N MET A 1 64.42 30.43 33.02
CA MET A 1 63.10 30.13 32.41
C MET A 1 62.60 28.82 33.03
N LYS A 2 62.11 28.78 34.28
CA LYS A 2 60.70 29.04 34.71
C LYS A 2 59.69 28.53 33.68
N ALA A 3 59.16 27.31 33.90
CA ALA A 3 57.82 27.04 34.49
C ALA A 3 56.76 26.88 33.37
N LEU A 4 55.75 26.02 33.39
CA LEU A 4 55.22 25.02 34.32
C LEU A 4 54.28 24.14 33.46
N ARG A 5 54.29 22.82 33.68
CA ARG A 5 53.19 21.93 33.28
C ARG A 5 52.00 22.22 34.20
N ALA A 6 50.81 22.40 33.64
CA ALA A 6 49.56 22.39 34.39
C ALA A 6 48.69 21.23 33.90
N CYS A 7 48.55 20.23 34.76
CA CYS A 7 47.46 19.25 34.73
C CYS A 7 46.15 19.96 35.06
N GLY A 8 45.13 19.79 34.22
CA GLY A 8 43.74 20.11 34.56
C GLY A 8 43.09 18.96 35.33
N PRO A 9 42.27 19.24 36.35
CA PRO A 9 41.66 18.22 37.20
C PRO A 9 40.49 17.50 36.54
N ALA A 10 40.39 16.21 36.89
CA ALA A 10 39.24 15.34 36.66
C ALA A 10 38.06 15.82 37.50
N GLU A 11 36.96 16.22 36.86
CA GLU A 11 35.67 16.40 37.52
C GLU A 11 34.90 15.08 37.54
N ALA A 12 34.47 14.75 38.76
CA ALA A 12 33.84 13.53 39.16
C ALA A 12 32.44 13.38 38.57
N LEU A 13 32.19 12.22 37.97
CA LEU A 13 30.87 11.71 37.62
C LEU A 13 30.07 11.46 38.90
N ALA A 14 29.16 12.38 39.24
CA ALA A 14 28.14 12.17 40.26
C ALA A 14 27.06 11.22 39.70
N SER A 15 27.20 9.95 40.09
CA SER A 15 26.20 8.89 39.89
C SER A 15 24.90 9.25 40.61
N THR A 16 23.90 9.69 39.86
CA THR A 16 22.54 9.89 40.38
C THR A 16 21.77 8.59 40.16
N LEU A 17 21.78 7.73 41.19
CA LEU A 17 20.95 6.53 41.28
C LEU A 17 19.47 6.92 41.34
N THR A 18 18.81 6.98 40.19
CA THR A 18 17.36 7.08 40.12
C THR A 18 16.75 5.72 40.44
N ARG A 19 16.11 5.67 41.61
CA ARG A 19 15.33 4.58 42.18
C ARG A 19 14.32 4.02 41.17
N VAL A 20 14.59 2.80 40.69
CA VAL A 20 13.64 1.99 39.93
C VAL A 20 12.44 1.67 40.83
N ARG A 21 11.32 2.37 40.62
CA ARG A 21 10.02 1.95 41.16
C ARG A 21 9.59 0.71 40.40
N SER A 22 9.55 -0.42 41.09
CA SER A 22 8.96 -1.65 40.57
C SER A 22 7.45 -1.45 40.40
N TRP A 23 6.99 -1.55 39.16
CA TRP A 23 5.58 -1.64 38.86
C TRP A 23 5.19 -3.10 39.00
N ARG A 24 4.30 -3.35 39.97
CA ARG A 24 3.59 -4.61 40.12
C ARG A 24 2.79 -4.84 38.84
N THR A 25 3.11 -5.93 38.14
CA THR A 25 2.26 -6.54 37.12
C THR A 25 0.89 -6.90 37.71
N PRO A 26 -0.23 -6.40 37.19
CA PRO A 26 -1.52 -7.02 37.44
C PRO A 26 -1.58 -8.35 36.67
N MET A 27 -1.79 -9.43 37.42
CA MET A 27 -2.27 -10.71 36.89
C MET A 27 -3.59 -10.45 36.15
N PHE A 28 -3.57 -10.55 34.83
CA PHE A 28 -4.82 -10.70 34.07
C PHE A 28 -5.02 -12.17 33.74
N ASN A 29 -6.16 -12.65 34.25
CA ASN A 29 -6.64 -14.01 34.22
C ASN A 29 -6.70 -14.58 32.80
N LEU A 30 -6.09 -15.75 32.66
CA LEU A 30 -6.30 -16.69 31.57
C LEU A 30 -7.73 -17.26 31.71
N ILE A 31 -8.70 -16.69 31.01
CA ILE A 31 -10.04 -17.29 30.91
C ILE A 31 -9.99 -18.35 29.80
N HIS A 32 -9.85 -19.60 30.23
CA HIS A 32 -10.14 -20.77 29.43
C HIS A 32 -11.64 -20.83 29.13
N HIS A 33 -12.05 -20.51 27.90
CA HIS A 33 -13.31 -21.04 27.38
C HIS A 33 -13.04 -22.35 26.63
N ARG A 34 -13.14 -23.44 27.38
CA ARG A 34 -13.52 -24.75 26.85
C ARG A 34 -14.99 -24.66 26.44
N VAL A 35 -15.27 -24.71 25.14
CA VAL A 35 -16.59 -25.12 24.64
C VAL A 35 -16.37 -26.40 23.85
N SER A 36 -16.76 -27.49 24.47
CA SER A 36 -16.84 -28.83 23.90
C SER A 36 -18.33 -29.17 23.84
N LEU A 37 -18.89 -29.36 22.64
CA LEU A 37 -20.13 -30.10 22.36
C LEU A 37 -20.27 -30.19 20.83
N LEU A 38 -19.93 -31.32 20.20
CA LEU A 38 -20.78 -32.49 19.90
C LEU A 38 -21.90 -32.22 18.89
N SER A 39 -21.93 -33.08 17.85
CA SER A 39 -23.04 -33.36 16.92
C SER A 39 -23.19 -32.36 15.77
N LEU A 40 -23.42 -32.70 14.50
CA LEU A 40 -24.09 -33.86 13.92
C LEU A 40 -23.63 -34.10 12.46
N LEU A 41 -23.61 -35.37 12.05
CA LEU A 41 -23.60 -35.80 10.65
C LEU A 41 -24.81 -35.22 9.89
N GLY A 42 -24.56 -34.72 8.68
CA GLY A 42 -25.58 -34.33 7.72
C GLY A 42 -25.07 -34.53 6.30
N VAL A 43 -25.11 -35.78 5.82
CA VAL A 43 -24.95 -36.11 4.39
C VAL A 43 -26.27 -35.76 3.70
N LEU A 44 -26.28 -34.67 2.93
CA LEU A 44 -27.34 -34.36 1.97
C LEU A 44 -26.81 -34.64 0.57
N ALA A 45 -27.28 -35.74 0.00
CA ALA A 45 -27.14 -36.06 -1.41
C ALA A 45 -27.99 -35.07 -2.23
N ALA A 46 -27.35 -34.38 -3.18
CA ALA A 46 -28.05 -33.58 -4.17
C ALA A 46 -28.52 -34.47 -5.33
N PRO A 47 -29.78 -34.39 -5.77
CA PRO A 47 -30.22 -35.04 -7.01
C PRO A 47 -29.74 -34.23 -8.21
N ALA A 48 -29.16 -34.93 -9.19
CA ALA A 48 -28.88 -34.40 -10.52
C ALA A 48 -30.22 -34.17 -11.25
N LEU A 49 -30.57 -32.90 -11.47
CA LEU A 49 -31.61 -32.52 -12.41
C LEU A 49 -30.98 -32.41 -13.80
N ALA A 50 -31.21 -33.43 -14.62
CA ALA A 50 -31.01 -33.38 -16.05
C ALA A 50 -32.15 -32.55 -16.67
N CYS A 51 -31.83 -31.40 -17.25
CA CYS A 51 -32.75 -30.69 -18.13
C CYS A 51 -32.56 -31.20 -19.56
N GLU A 52 -33.49 -32.05 -19.96
CA GLU A 52 -33.73 -32.47 -21.35
C GLU A 52 -34.34 -31.29 -22.12
N ALA A 53 -33.72 -30.88 -23.22
CA ALA A 53 -34.24 -29.83 -24.11
C ALA A 53 -35.12 -30.46 -25.21
N PRO A 54 -36.37 -30.02 -25.40
CA PRO A 54 -37.17 -30.43 -26.56
C PRO A 54 -36.74 -29.68 -27.81
N ARG A 55 -36.54 -30.44 -28.88
CA ARG A 55 -36.35 -30.00 -30.26
C ARG A 55 -37.68 -30.19 -31.01
N GLU A 56 -37.96 -29.25 -31.92
CA GLU A 56 -38.65 -29.39 -33.23
C GLU A 56 -39.93 -28.57 -33.47
N GLY A 57 -39.96 -27.96 -34.67
CA GLY A 57 -41.13 -27.50 -35.44
C GLY A 57 -41.56 -26.06 -35.14
N GLY A 58 -41.32 -25.02 -35.95
CA GLY A 58 -41.24 -24.94 -37.41
C GLY A 58 -42.60 -24.46 -37.96
N LEU A 59 -42.69 -23.20 -38.40
CA LEU A 59 -43.58 -22.73 -39.49
C LEU A 59 -43.39 -21.22 -39.82
N ALA A 60 -42.76 -21.00 -40.97
CA ALA A 60 -42.98 -20.02 -42.04
C ALA A 60 -43.41 -18.57 -41.74
N GLY A 61 -42.65 -17.65 -42.34
CA GLY A 61 -43.05 -16.27 -42.62
C GLY A 61 -41.94 -15.51 -43.35
N ASP A 62 -41.92 -15.65 -44.68
CA ASP A 62 -41.13 -14.89 -45.66
C ASP A 62 -40.97 -13.41 -45.30
N LEU A 63 -39.74 -12.89 -45.32
CA LEU A 63 -39.41 -11.60 -45.95
C LEU A 63 -37.91 -11.56 -46.31
N ALA A 64 -37.66 -11.30 -47.58
CA ALA A 64 -36.37 -11.15 -48.23
C ALA A 64 -35.45 -10.14 -47.52
N GLN A 65 -34.20 -10.55 -47.25
CA GLN A 65 -33.10 -9.63 -47.02
C GLN A 65 -31.86 -10.11 -47.75
N ALA A 66 -31.23 -9.15 -48.43
CA ALA A 66 -30.06 -9.28 -49.25
C ALA A 66 -28.87 -9.84 -48.48
N GLU A 67 -28.15 -10.76 -49.13
CA GLU A 67 -26.86 -11.27 -48.70
C GLU A 67 -25.84 -10.12 -48.74
N LEU A 68 -25.44 -9.66 -47.56
CA LEU A 68 -24.17 -8.99 -47.34
C LEU A 68 -23.38 -9.91 -46.41
N ASP A 69 -22.48 -10.67 -47.01
CA ASP A 69 -21.41 -11.37 -46.30
C ASP A 69 -20.53 -10.32 -45.62
N VAL A 70 -20.83 -10.05 -44.35
CA VAL A 70 -19.89 -9.44 -43.43
C VAL A 70 -19.34 -10.59 -42.61
N GLU A 71 -18.11 -10.99 -42.95
CA GLU A 71 -17.28 -11.80 -42.08
C GLU A 71 -17.19 -11.09 -40.73
N ASP A 72 -17.83 -11.67 -39.71
CA ASP A 72 -17.82 -11.21 -38.34
C ASP A 72 -16.42 -11.47 -37.77
N ASP A 73 -15.51 -10.54 -38.05
CA ASP A 73 -14.26 -10.36 -37.34
C ASP A 73 -14.61 -9.87 -35.92
N VAL A 74 -15.03 -10.81 -35.06
CA VAL A 74 -14.98 -10.66 -33.59
C VAL A 74 -13.52 -10.69 -33.14
N GLY A 75 -12.74 -9.79 -33.73
CA GLY A 75 -11.41 -9.41 -33.34
C GLY A 75 -11.50 -8.69 -32.01
N ALA A 76 -11.25 -9.46 -30.95
CA ALA A 76 -10.59 -9.04 -29.73
C ALA A 76 -10.73 -7.54 -29.39
N LEU A 77 -11.92 -7.15 -28.92
CA LEU A 77 -12.00 -6.14 -27.88
C LEU A 77 -11.41 -6.78 -26.61
N ALA A 78 -10.08 -6.96 -26.60
CA ALA A 78 -9.35 -6.99 -25.37
C ALA A 78 -9.73 -5.68 -24.68
N ALA A 79 -10.63 -5.77 -23.69
CA ALA A 79 -10.71 -4.78 -22.67
C ALA A 79 -9.27 -4.57 -22.24
N ALA A 80 -8.71 -3.40 -22.58
CA ALA A 80 -7.54 -2.92 -21.89
C ALA A 80 -8.02 -2.78 -20.45
N GLU A 81 -7.93 -3.88 -19.70
CA GLU A 81 -8.02 -3.87 -18.25
C GLU A 81 -7.01 -2.82 -17.86
N VAL A 82 -7.51 -1.66 -17.40
CA VAL A 82 -6.66 -0.58 -16.95
C VAL A 82 -5.85 -1.19 -15.83
N ALA A 83 -4.60 -1.54 -16.13
CA ALA A 83 -3.76 -2.31 -15.23
C ALA A 83 -3.62 -1.48 -13.96
N VAL A 84 -4.31 -1.91 -12.91
CA VAL A 84 -4.27 -1.27 -11.61
C VAL A 84 -2.82 -1.38 -11.14
N ALA A 85 -2.16 -0.25 -11.02
CA ALA A 85 -0.77 -0.24 -10.55
C ALA A 85 -0.69 -0.84 -9.14
N ASP A 86 0.36 -1.62 -8.89
CA ASP A 86 0.58 -2.24 -7.60
C ASP A 86 1.48 -1.37 -6.71
N TYR A 87 0.94 -1.01 -5.55
CA TYR A 87 1.63 -0.30 -4.48
C TYR A 87 1.86 -1.22 -3.29
N PHE A 88 3.11 -1.26 -2.81
CA PHE A 88 3.57 -2.10 -1.72
C PHE A 88 4.13 -1.27 -0.56
N ILE A 89 3.98 -1.81 0.65
CA ILE A 89 4.60 -1.33 1.88
C ILE A 89 5.33 -2.49 2.57
N ALA A 90 6.49 -2.24 3.18
CA ALA A 90 7.12 -3.24 4.05
C ALA A 90 6.36 -3.34 5.37
N THR A 91 6.06 -4.56 5.79
CA THR A 91 5.32 -4.84 7.03
C THR A 91 6.24 -5.25 8.17
N ARG A 92 7.29 -6.02 7.87
CA ARG A 92 8.28 -6.49 8.85
C ARG A 92 9.55 -7.01 8.17
N PRO A 93 10.72 -6.93 8.86
CA PRO A 93 11.93 -7.60 8.40
C PRO A 93 11.79 -9.13 8.46
N ASP A 94 12.47 -9.84 7.56
CA ASP A 94 12.57 -11.30 7.62
C ASP A 94 13.75 -11.76 8.49
N TYR A 95 13.45 -12.23 9.69
CA TYR A 95 14.44 -12.74 10.65
C TYR A 95 14.68 -14.26 10.58
N ARG A 96 14.13 -14.95 9.57
CA ARG A 96 14.35 -16.39 9.41
C ARG A 96 15.84 -16.69 9.20
N ARG A 97 16.31 -17.78 9.82
CA ARG A 97 17.72 -18.20 9.76
C ARG A 97 17.93 -19.24 8.67
N CYS A 98 17.99 -18.81 7.42
CA CYS A 98 18.36 -19.67 6.30
C CYS A 98 19.32 -18.98 5.33
N ALA A 99 19.80 -19.71 4.32
CA ALA A 99 20.72 -19.16 3.33
C ALA A 99 20.01 -18.12 2.44
N ALA A 100 20.65 -16.96 2.26
CA ALA A 100 20.23 -15.99 1.26
C ALA A 100 20.22 -16.62 -0.15
N PRO A 101 19.27 -16.24 -1.04
CA PRO A 101 18.27 -15.18 -0.89
C PRO A 101 16.92 -15.68 -0.33
N MET A 102 16.81 -16.90 0.21
CA MET A 102 15.54 -17.45 0.69
C MET A 102 15.05 -16.83 2.01
N CYS A 103 15.95 -16.17 2.72
CA CYS A 103 15.69 -15.45 3.96
C CYS A 103 16.42 -14.10 3.95
N GLY A 104 15.93 -13.17 4.77
CA GLY A 104 16.42 -11.80 4.85
C GLY A 104 15.52 -10.84 4.07
N GLY A 105 15.92 -9.58 3.98
CA GLY A 105 15.05 -8.56 3.40
C GLY A 105 13.80 -8.32 4.26
N HIS A 106 12.64 -8.20 3.62
CA HIS A 106 11.38 -7.84 4.26
C HIS A 106 10.21 -8.68 3.76
N PHE A 107 9.17 -8.75 4.56
CA PHE A 107 7.83 -9.06 4.08
C PHE A 107 7.14 -7.77 3.65
N VAL A 108 6.43 -7.84 2.54
CA VAL A 108 5.71 -6.71 1.95
C VAL A 108 4.25 -7.07 1.74
N ALA A 109 3.38 -6.08 1.88
CA ALA A 109 1.95 -6.22 1.60
C ALA A 109 1.52 -5.22 0.52
N ARG A 110 0.54 -5.62 -0.28
CA ARG A 110 -0.12 -4.75 -1.26
C ARG A 110 -1.19 -3.94 -0.53
N VAL A 111 -1.04 -2.61 -0.51
CA VAL A 111 -1.93 -1.73 0.27
C VAL A 111 -3.39 -1.83 -0.20
N ASN A 112 -4.34 -1.55 0.69
CA ASN A 112 -5.80 -1.64 0.45
C ASN A 112 -6.34 -3.02 0.03
N THR A 113 -5.53 -4.07 0.03
CA THR A 113 -5.98 -5.43 -0.30
C THR A 113 -5.55 -6.43 0.76
N SER A 114 -6.32 -7.50 0.92
CA SER A 114 -5.98 -8.58 1.87
C SER A 114 -4.90 -9.53 1.35
N VAL A 115 -4.65 -9.55 0.04
CA VAL A 115 -3.66 -10.43 -0.59
C VAL A 115 -2.89 -9.72 -1.70
N ALA A 116 -1.67 -10.17 -1.94
CA ALA A 116 -0.78 -9.75 -3.01
C ALA A 116 -0.31 -10.95 -3.82
N ARG A 117 -0.06 -10.74 -5.11
CA ARG A 117 0.61 -11.73 -5.95
C ARG A 117 2.11 -11.65 -5.70
N CYS A 118 2.70 -12.72 -5.18
CA CYS A 118 4.12 -12.81 -4.86
C CYS A 118 4.97 -13.08 -6.11
N ALA A 119 6.29 -12.99 -5.96
CA ALA A 119 7.25 -13.17 -7.04
C ALA A 119 7.17 -14.55 -7.73
N ASP A 120 6.75 -15.59 -6.98
CA ASP A 120 6.50 -16.95 -7.47
C ASP A 120 5.12 -17.14 -8.11
N GLY A 121 4.30 -16.09 -8.15
CA GLY A 121 2.95 -16.09 -8.70
C GLY A 121 1.85 -16.53 -7.73
N THR A 122 2.18 -16.93 -6.50
CA THR A 122 1.18 -17.28 -5.48
C THR A 122 0.50 -16.04 -4.89
N TRP A 123 -0.70 -16.20 -4.33
CA TRP A 123 -1.42 -15.13 -3.63
C TRP A 123 -1.31 -15.32 -2.12
N GLN A 124 -0.79 -14.33 -1.41
CA GLN A 124 -0.56 -14.37 0.04
C GLN A 124 -0.89 -13.02 0.68
N GLU A 125 -1.15 -13.00 1.99
CA GLU A 125 -1.34 -11.73 2.74
C GLU A 125 -0.07 -10.88 2.74
N GLU A 126 1.08 -11.53 2.90
CA GLU A 126 2.41 -10.92 2.82
C GLU A 126 3.28 -11.73 1.87
N CYS A 127 4.07 -11.05 1.04
CA CYS A 127 5.05 -11.67 0.17
C CYS A 127 6.46 -11.44 0.71
N HIS A 128 7.33 -12.44 0.59
CA HIS A 128 8.75 -12.27 0.86
C HIS A 128 9.39 -11.44 -0.26
N MET A 129 10.23 -10.49 0.15
CA MET A 129 11.03 -9.63 -0.73
C MET A 129 12.46 -9.59 -0.16
N PHE A 130 13.38 -10.25 -0.85
CA PHE A 130 14.79 -10.25 -0.46
C PHE A 130 15.44 -8.89 -0.73
N GLU A 131 15.15 -8.28 -1.89
CA GLU A 131 15.74 -7.02 -2.32
C GLU A 131 14.69 -6.07 -2.92
N LEU A 132 14.85 -4.78 -2.64
CA LEU A 132 14.15 -3.71 -3.34
C LEU A 132 15.04 -3.21 -4.48
N ASP A 133 14.61 -3.28 -5.73
CA ASP A 133 15.37 -2.74 -6.86
C ASP A 133 14.89 -1.32 -7.19
N LEU A 134 15.77 -0.34 -6.92
CA LEU A 134 15.57 1.09 -7.22
C LEU A 134 16.40 1.57 -8.41
N SER A 135 17.13 0.69 -9.08
CA SER A 135 18.08 1.06 -10.13
C SER A 135 17.40 1.78 -11.31
N GLY A 136 16.15 1.41 -11.62
CA GLY A 136 15.34 2.04 -12.65
C GLY A 136 14.95 3.51 -12.37
N LEU A 137 15.11 3.99 -11.14
CA LEU A 137 14.75 5.36 -10.76
C LEU A 137 15.88 6.37 -11.00
N GLY A 138 17.12 5.90 -11.19
CA GLY A 138 18.28 6.78 -11.37
C GLY A 138 18.48 7.75 -10.21
N LEU A 139 18.35 7.26 -8.97
CA LEU A 139 18.65 7.99 -7.75
C LEU A 139 20.16 8.00 -7.50
N ASP A 140 20.66 9.04 -6.83
CA ASP A 140 22.03 8.98 -6.31
C ASP A 140 22.12 8.01 -5.12
N ARG A 141 23.32 7.50 -4.84
CA ARG A 141 23.56 6.49 -3.79
C ARG A 141 23.03 6.92 -2.41
N SER A 142 23.11 8.21 -2.07
CA SER A 142 22.68 8.68 -0.75
C SER A 142 21.16 8.73 -0.62
N THR A 143 20.48 9.16 -1.69
CA THR A 143 19.00 9.16 -1.77
C THR A 143 18.46 7.75 -1.83
N GLU A 144 19.09 6.86 -2.60
CA GLU A 144 18.71 5.45 -2.69
C GLU A 144 18.81 4.76 -1.32
N ALA A 145 19.91 4.97 -0.58
CA ALA A 145 20.09 4.40 0.76
C ALA A 145 19.00 4.85 1.73
N LYS A 146 18.67 6.15 1.74
CA LYS A 146 17.57 6.70 2.56
C LYS A 146 16.22 6.11 2.18
N ALA A 147 15.98 5.91 0.89
CA ALA A 147 14.73 5.35 0.41
C ALA A 147 14.57 3.87 0.80
N ARG A 148 15.64 3.08 0.76
CA ARG A 148 15.67 1.70 1.25
C ARG A 148 15.44 1.61 2.75
N GLU A 149 16.06 2.49 3.52
CA GLU A 149 15.87 2.56 4.98
C GLU A 149 14.41 2.90 5.32
N ALA A 150 13.86 3.95 4.71
CA ALA A 150 12.47 4.35 4.92
C ALA A 150 11.49 3.24 4.51
N PHE A 151 11.74 2.56 3.38
CA PHE A 151 10.90 1.44 2.96
C PHE A 151 10.94 0.30 3.97
N GLY A 152 12.13 -0.13 4.40
CA GLY A 152 12.27 -1.21 5.40
C GLY A 152 11.63 -0.90 6.75
N ALA A 153 11.55 0.39 7.10
CA ALA A 153 10.86 0.88 8.31
C ALA A 153 9.33 1.00 8.16
N GLY A 154 8.76 0.67 7.00
CA GLY A 154 7.33 0.88 6.70
C GLY A 154 6.95 2.35 6.51
N GLN A 155 7.93 3.21 6.24
CA GLN A 155 7.79 4.67 6.07
C GLN A 155 7.88 5.11 4.60
N ALA A 156 7.81 4.18 3.66
CA ALA A 156 7.74 4.48 2.23
C ALA A 156 6.80 3.52 1.50
N LEU A 157 6.24 3.99 0.39
CA LEU A 157 5.47 3.20 -0.56
C LEU A 157 6.24 3.02 -1.85
N VAL A 158 6.15 1.84 -2.43
CA VAL A 158 6.75 1.50 -3.71
C VAL A 158 5.67 1.15 -4.70
N ARG A 159 5.65 1.84 -5.84
CA ARG A 159 4.92 1.37 -7.02
C ARG A 159 5.85 0.42 -7.77
N GLY A 160 5.41 -0.80 -8.07
CA GLY A 160 6.27 -1.76 -8.72
C GLY A 160 5.66 -3.15 -8.83
N GLY A 161 6.50 -4.16 -9.04
CA GLY A 161 6.07 -5.55 -9.07
C GLY A 161 7.12 -6.50 -8.49
N LEU A 162 6.65 -7.56 -7.85
CA LEU A 162 7.50 -8.64 -7.33
C LEU A 162 7.88 -9.60 -8.45
N LYS A 163 9.17 -9.90 -8.59
CA LYS A 163 9.73 -10.77 -9.62
C LYS A 163 10.79 -11.68 -9.05
N GLN A 164 10.88 -12.90 -9.58
CA GLN A 164 12.00 -13.80 -9.32
C GLN A 164 13.16 -13.44 -10.26
N ILE A 165 14.30 -13.05 -9.67
CA ILE A 165 15.51 -12.67 -10.40
C ILE A 165 16.68 -13.53 -9.93
N VAL A 166 17.43 -14.11 -10.86
CA VAL A 166 18.66 -14.84 -10.53
C VAL A 166 19.77 -13.82 -10.25
N LEU A 167 20.20 -13.74 -8.98
CA LEU A 167 21.29 -12.86 -8.56
C LEU A 167 22.63 -13.60 -8.72
N GLY A 168 23.51 -13.07 -9.58
CA GLY A 168 24.86 -13.61 -9.77
C GLY A 168 24.91 -14.75 -10.80
N ASP A 169 25.52 -15.88 -10.44
CA ASP A 169 25.67 -17.01 -11.35
C ASP A 169 24.35 -17.76 -11.60
N LEU A 170 24.28 -18.52 -12.70
CA LEU A 170 23.09 -19.26 -13.10
C LEU A 170 22.73 -20.44 -12.17
N ARG A 171 23.55 -20.76 -11.16
CA ARG A 171 23.29 -21.82 -10.19
C ARG A 171 22.67 -21.27 -8.90
N SER A 172 22.69 -19.96 -8.69
CA SER A 172 21.96 -19.30 -7.62
C SER A 172 20.46 -19.56 -7.72
N ARG A 173 19.81 -19.78 -6.57
CA ARG A 173 18.35 -19.76 -6.49
C ARG A 173 17.85 -18.35 -6.83
N PRO A 174 16.68 -18.22 -7.49
CA PRO A 174 16.09 -16.92 -7.73
C PRO A 174 15.80 -16.21 -6.40
N ALA A 175 16.05 -14.90 -6.37
CA ALA A 175 15.66 -14.02 -5.30
C ALA A 175 14.31 -13.36 -5.63
N ASP A 176 13.49 -13.16 -4.61
CA ASP A 176 12.26 -12.37 -4.75
C ASP A 176 12.63 -10.88 -4.67
N VAL A 177 12.49 -10.15 -5.78
CA VAL A 177 12.89 -8.75 -5.89
C VAL A 177 11.66 -7.89 -6.18
N LEU A 178 11.47 -6.82 -5.40
CA LEU A 178 10.47 -5.80 -5.71
C LEU A 178 11.10 -4.77 -6.65
N VAL A 179 10.72 -4.80 -7.92
CA VAL A 179 11.23 -3.87 -8.94
C VAL A 179 10.39 -2.60 -8.92
N ALA A 180 10.97 -1.49 -8.47
CA ALA A 180 10.27 -0.23 -8.30
C ALA A 180 10.22 0.59 -9.61
N SER A 181 9.03 1.08 -9.94
CA SER A 181 8.82 2.14 -10.94
C SER A 181 8.66 3.52 -10.30
N GLU A 182 8.23 3.58 -9.04
CA GLU A 182 8.18 4.81 -8.24
C GLU A 182 8.47 4.48 -6.77
N ILE A 183 9.00 5.46 -6.04
CA ILE A 183 9.12 5.40 -4.58
C ILE A 183 8.65 6.72 -3.95
N TRP A 184 7.89 6.58 -2.87
CA TRP A 184 7.21 7.66 -2.19
C TRP A 184 7.57 7.63 -0.71
N LEU A 185 8.20 8.70 -0.19
CA LEU A 185 8.63 8.78 1.21
C LEU A 185 7.56 9.42 2.08
N GLY A 186 7.27 8.80 3.22
CA GLY A 186 6.40 9.37 4.25
C GLY A 186 6.96 10.69 4.75
N ALA A 187 6.10 11.69 4.86
CA ALA A 187 6.50 13.02 5.26
C ALA A 187 6.77 13.08 6.77
N THR A 188 5.96 12.40 7.59
CA THR A 188 6.03 12.50 9.06
C THR A 188 6.77 11.33 9.72
N GLY A 189 6.79 10.16 9.08
CA GLY A 189 7.32 8.93 9.66
C GLY A 189 6.33 8.24 10.60
N ASN A 190 5.09 8.70 10.65
CA ASN A 190 4.03 8.10 11.47
C ASN A 190 3.54 6.80 10.84
N ALA A 191 3.07 5.88 11.68
CA ALA A 191 2.44 4.65 11.20
C ALA A 191 1.16 5.01 10.41
N PRO A 192 1.03 4.60 9.14
CA PRO A 192 -0.13 4.93 8.33
C PRO A 192 -1.40 4.28 8.91
N LYS A 193 -2.54 4.97 8.75
CA LYS A 193 -3.86 4.48 9.17
C LYS A 193 -4.90 4.86 8.12
N GLY A 194 -5.94 4.04 8.02
CA GLY A 194 -7.00 4.22 7.03
C GLY A 194 -6.62 3.65 5.67
N HIS A 195 -7.31 4.09 4.62
CA HIS A 195 -7.04 3.64 3.26
C HIS A 195 -5.96 4.49 2.61
N PHE A 196 -5.26 3.90 1.65
CA PHE A 196 -4.25 4.57 0.86
C PHE A 196 -4.86 5.10 -0.44
N SER A 197 -4.67 6.38 -0.72
CA SER A 197 -5.17 7.00 -1.94
C SER A 197 -4.08 7.78 -2.63
N ARG A 198 -4.14 7.81 -3.96
CA ARG A 198 -3.56 8.89 -4.74
C ARG A 198 -4.55 10.05 -4.75
N VAL A 199 -4.06 11.25 -4.48
CA VAL A 199 -4.85 12.47 -4.58
C VAL A 199 -4.17 13.43 -5.53
N ASP A 200 -4.96 13.96 -6.46
CA ASP A 200 -4.54 14.93 -7.47
C ASP A 200 -5.44 16.17 -7.40
N SER A 201 -4.89 17.35 -7.73
CA SER A 201 -5.72 18.56 -7.86
C SER A 201 -6.58 18.47 -9.11
N SER A 202 -7.87 18.81 -8.98
CA SER A 202 -8.78 18.93 -10.13
C SER A 202 -8.59 20.24 -10.92
N GLY A 203 -7.86 21.21 -10.35
CA GLY A 203 -7.78 22.58 -10.88
C GLY A 203 -9.01 23.46 -10.62
N ILE A 204 -10.05 22.95 -9.95
CA ILE A 204 -11.26 23.71 -9.62
C ILE A 204 -10.97 24.67 -8.46
N VAL A 205 -11.35 25.94 -8.65
CA VAL A 205 -11.31 26.97 -7.59
C VAL A 205 -12.71 27.16 -7.01
N CYS A 206 -12.82 27.05 -5.69
CA CYS A 206 -14.09 27.09 -5.00
C CYS A 206 -14.71 28.50 -4.97
N VAL A 207 -15.94 28.65 -5.49
CA VAL A 207 -16.77 29.86 -5.29
C VAL A 207 -17.67 29.70 -4.06
N THR A 208 -18.23 28.49 -3.86
CA THR A 208 -19.06 28.16 -2.72
C THR A 208 -18.72 26.76 -2.24
N TYR A 209 -18.46 26.62 -0.94
CA TYR A 209 -18.00 25.40 -0.30
C TYR A 209 -19.18 24.49 0.11
N PRO A 210 -19.06 23.16 0.03
CA PRO A 210 -17.93 22.39 -0.51
C PRO A 210 -17.92 22.29 -2.05
N CYS A 211 -16.76 22.03 -2.64
CA CYS A 211 -16.57 21.89 -4.09
C CYS A 211 -15.52 20.83 -4.42
N PRO A 212 -15.60 20.11 -5.55
CA PRO A 212 -14.73 18.97 -5.85
C PRO A 212 -13.29 19.38 -6.26
N SER A 213 -12.56 20.03 -5.37
CA SER A 213 -11.23 20.61 -5.63
C SER A 213 -10.15 19.55 -5.88
N PHE A 214 -10.35 18.32 -5.44
CA PHE A 214 -9.40 17.23 -5.63
C PHE A 214 -10.08 15.96 -6.15
N SER A 215 -9.34 15.16 -6.91
CA SER A 215 -9.71 13.80 -7.29
C SER A 215 -8.92 12.80 -6.44
N GLU A 216 -9.62 11.79 -5.95
CA GLU A 216 -9.05 10.71 -5.17
C GLU A 216 -9.17 9.38 -5.94
N HIS A 217 -8.09 8.62 -5.95
CA HIS A 217 -8.06 7.25 -6.46
C HIS A 217 -7.51 6.32 -5.38
N SER A 218 -8.33 5.40 -4.91
CA SER A 218 -7.89 4.43 -3.90
C SER A 218 -6.89 3.45 -4.52
N LEU A 219 -5.68 3.39 -3.95
CA LEU A 219 -4.59 2.59 -4.49
C LEU A 219 -4.97 1.12 -4.58
N ASN A 220 -4.46 0.42 -5.59
CA ASN A 220 -4.68 -1.01 -5.81
C ASN A 220 -6.16 -1.41 -6.03
N THR A 221 -7.04 -0.44 -6.30
CA THR A 221 -8.47 -0.64 -6.60
C THR A 221 -8.91 0.22 -7.78
N ASN A 222 -10.14 0.03 -8.25
CA ASN A 222 -10.79 0.89 -9.25
C ASN A 222 -11.66 1.99 -8.61
N LEU A 223 -11.63 2.15 -7.29
CA LEU A 223 -12.45 3.12 -6.60
C LEU A 223 -11.85 4.52 -6.74
N SER A 224 -12.69 5.47 -7.12
CA SER A 224 -12.34 6.88 -7.23
C SER A 224 -13.47 7.76 -6.73
N GLY A 225 -13.15 9.00 -6.41
CA GLY A 225 -14.09 9.98 -5.92
C GLY A 225 -13.56 11.39 -6.02
N SER A 226 -14.40 12.35 -5.67
CA SER A 226 -13.99 13.75 -5.50
C SER A 226 -13.91 14.09 -4.02
N LEU A 227 -12.93 14.90 -3.68
CA LEU A 227 -12.77 15.48 -2.37
C LEU A 227 -12.91 16.98 -2.48
N ASP A 228 -13.46 17.56 -1.43
CA ASP A 228 -13.43 19.00 -1.26
C ASP A 228 -12.07 19.50 -0.80
N GLY A 229 -11.48 18.78 0.15
CA GLY A 229 -10.26 19.19 0.80
C GLY A 229 -9.42 18.02 1.24
N VAL A 230 -8.17 18.32 1.53
CA VAL A 230 -7.20 17.42 2.15
C VAL A 230 -6.62 18.13 3.37
N ASP A 231 -6.71 17.51 4.54
CA ASP A 231 -6.08 18.00 5.75
C ASP A 231 -4.79 17.21 6.05
N LEU A 232 -3.66 17.74 5.60
CA LEU A 232 -2.34 17.16 5.87
C LEU A 232 -1.86 17.42 7.31
N SER A 233 -2.44 18.40 8.00
CA SER A 233 -2.03 18.72 9.38
C SER A 233 -2.54 17.69 10.39
N ALA A 234 -3.61 16.98 10.05
CA ALA A 234 -4.15 15.86 10.81
C ALA A 234 -3.13 14.74 11.05
N SER A 235 -2.08 14.64 10.22
CA SER A 235 -1.02 13.65 10.39
C SER A 235 -0.01 14.03 11.47
N GLY A 236 -0.11 15.22 12.08
CA GLY A 236 0.90 15.76 12.97
C GLY A 236 2.11 16.36 12.25
N ALA A 237 2.00 16.59 10.94
CA ALA A 237 3.03 17.25 10.15
C ALA A 237 3.31 18.68 10.63
N THR A 238 4.59 19.07 10.58
CA THR A 238 5.01 20.46 10.77
C THR A 238 4.47 21.35 9.66
N ALA A 239 4.36 22.66 9.90
CA ALA A 239 3.93 23.62 8.88
C ALA A 239 4.75 23.51 7.58
N LYS A 240 6.07 23.27 7.68
CA LYS A 240 6.95 23.09 6.52
C LYS A 240 6.62 21.81 5.72
N GLN A 241 6.31 20.71 6.41
CA GLN A 241 5.88 19.46 5.75
C GLN A 241 4.52 19.64 5.08
N VAL A 242 3.57 20.33 5.73
CA VAL A 242 2.26 20.64 5.16
C VAL A 242 2.41 21.51 3.90
N GLU A 243 3.21 22.57 3.94
CA GLU A 243 3.49 23.42 2.77
C GLU A 243 4.11 22.62 1.62
N GLY A 244 5.11 21.79 1.91
CA GLY A 244 5.72 20.90 0.92
C GLY A 244 4.72 19.90 0.33
N GLY A 245 3.86 19.32 1.17
CA GLY A 245 2.78 18.43 0.77
C GLY A 245 1.77 19.12 -0.15
N MET A 246 1.25 20.28 0.24
CA MET A 246 0.29 21.04 -0.58
C MET A 246 0.89 21.48 -1.91
N THR A 247 2.18 21.81 -1.94
CA THR A 247 2.91 22.10 -3.19
C THR A 247 2.94 20.88 -4.10
N ALA A 248 3.32 19.70 -3.57
CA ALA A 248 3.32 18.45 -4.34
C ALA A 248 1.91 18.07 -4.83
N LEU A 249 0.88 18.22 -3.98
CA LEU A 249 -0.51 17.96 -4.32
C LEU A 249 -0.99 18.77 -5.54
N SER A 250 -0.55 20.02 -5.65
CA SER A 250 -0.90 20.91 -6.76
C SER A 250 -0.13 20.64 -8.07
N THR A 251 0.95 19.86 -8.02
CA THR A 251 1.88 19.70 -9.15
C THR A 251 1.99 18.25 -9.63
N THR A 252 2.32 17.33 -8.74
CA THR A 252 2.59 15.91 -9.06
C THR A 252 1.60 14.94 -8.42
N GLY A 253 0.74 15.44 -7.54
CA GLY A 253 -0.14 14.65 -6.69
C GLY A 253 0.60 14.10 -5.45
N LEU A 254 -0.18 13.56 -4.52
CA LEU A 254 0.31 12.92 -3.30
C LEU A 254 -0.24 11.49 -3.19
N LEU A 255 0.47 10.65 -2.45
CA LEU A 255 -0.18 9.50 -1.82
C LEU A 255 -0.52 9.86 -0.37
N ILE A 256 -1.69 9.43 0.10
CA ILE A 256 -2.19 9.75 1.43
C ILE A 256 -2.74 8.48 2.04
N ALA A 257 -2.32 8.17 3.27
CA ALA A 257 -3.01 7.22 4.13
C ALA A 257 -3.90 8.03 5.07
N GLY A 258 -5.21 7.84 5.02
CA GLY A 258 -6.12 8.68 5.78
C GLY A 258 -7.54 8.14 5.88
N GLN A 259 -8.42 8.96 6.45
CA GLN A 259 -9.84 8.67 6.60
C GLN A 259 -10.67 9.85 6.11
N HIS A 260 -11.85 9.57 5.54
CA HIS A 260 -12.76 10.62 5.13
C HIS A 260 -13.48 11.24 6.34
N ALA A 261 -13.61 12.56 6.30
CA ALA A 261 -14.50 13.34 7.15
C ALA A 261 -15.55 14.03 6.28
N ILE A 262 -16.79 14.10 6.75
CA ILE A 262 -17.84 14.86 6.07
C ILE A 262 -17.74 16.32 6.49
N ILE A 263 -17.76 17.18 5.49
CA ILE A 263 -17.84 18.63 5.64
C ILE A 263 -19.17 19.11 5.04
N THR A 264 -19.74 20.17 5.62
CA THR A 264 -21.03 20.71 5.18
C THR A 264 -20.92 22.21 5.05
N GLY A 265 -21.46 22.74 3.96
CA GLY A 265 -21.49 24.16 3.65
C GLY A 265 -22.68 24.53 2.78
N PRO A 266 -22.76 25.78 2.30
CA PRO A 266 -23.87 26.25 1.50
C PRO A 266 -24.11 25.45 0.20
N ALA A 267 -23.09 24.79 -0.34
CA ALA A 267 -23.20 23.93 -1.53
C ALA A 267 -23.52 22.45 -1.22
N GLY A 268 -23.87 22.13 0.04
CA GLY A 268 -24.20 20.77 0.48
C GLY A 268 -23.10 20.13 1.31
N SER A 269 -22.89 18.82 1.14
CA SER A 269 -21.89 18.06 1.90
C SER A 269 -20.98 17.29 0.96
N MET A 270 -19.70 17.18 1.31
CA MET A 270 -18.70 16.44 0.55
C MET A 270 -17.68 15.79 1.50
N ASN A 271 -16.84 14.90 0.96
CA ASN A 271 -15.74 14.32 1.69
C ASN A 271 -14.53 15.26 1.72
N ARG A 272 -13.90 15.37 2.88
CA ARG A 272 -12.52 15.81 3.07
C ARG A 272 -11.69 14.58 3.45
N LEU A 273 -10.44 14.51 3.02
CA LEU A 273 -9.51 13.45 3.44
C LEU A 273 -8.59 13.96 4.55
N ASP A 274 -8.71 13.39 5.74
CA ASP A 274 -7.87 13.71 6.90
C ASP A 274 -6.69 12.72 6.93
N ALA A 275 -5.47 13.24 6.73
CA ALA A 275 -4.28 12.42 6.59
C ALA A 275 -3.81 11.87 7.94
N ALA A 276 -3.48 10.57 7.99
CA ALA A 276 -2.68 9.97 9.06
C ALA A 276 -1.18 9.97 8.69
N GLU A 277 -0.86 9.87 7.40
CA GLU A 277 0.45 10.06 6.80
C GLU A 277 0.26 10.48 5.33
N PHE A 278 1.23 11.19 4.75
CA PHE A 278 1.26 11.47 3.32
C PHE A 278 2.66 11.27 2.76
N TYR A 279 2.73 10.87 1.50
CA TYR A 279 3.97 10.45 0.87
C TYR A 279 4.31 11.34 -0.31
N LEU A 280 5.56 11.77 -0.34
CA LEU A 280 6.14 12.60 -1.38
C LEU A 280 6.96 11.74 -2.33
N ARG A 281 6.74 11.92 -3.63
CA ARG A 281 7.49 11.22 -4.67
C ARG A 281 8.94 11.68 -4.67
N LEU A 282 9.89 10.74 -4.70
CA LEU A 282 11.31 11.09 -4.82
C LEU A 282 11.73 11.45 -6.26
N LYS A 283 11.11 10.81 -7.26
CA LYS A 283 11.35 11.09 -8.68
C LYS A 283 10.27 10.47 -9.57
#